data_AF-A0A6N9RCX3-F1
#
_entry.id   AF-A0A6N9RCX3-F1
#
_cell.length_a   1.000
_cell.length_b   1.000
_cell.length_c   1.000
_cell.angle_alpha   90.00
_cell.angle_beta   90.00
_cell.angle_gamma   90.00
#
_symmetry.space_group_name_H-M   'P 1'
#
loop_
_entity.id
_entity.type
_entity.pdbx_description
1 polymer ?
#
loop_
_entity_poly.entity_id
_entity_poly.type
_entity_poly.pdbx_seq_one_letter_code
_entity_poly.pdbx_strand_id
1 'polypeptide(L)'
;MTDADFMALALDEARMAAKSGEVPVGAVLVRQGQVIATGRNALVSGHDPTAHAEIVALRAAAKILGNYRLNECELFVTLEPCAMCSGAILNARLKRVVFGAPEPKTGAAGSVVNLFATTALNHRTEWQGGMLAEASCALMQDFFRQRRVEQRASARRRHPLRDDALRTPDAAFDGLPDYPWNPNYRSDLPALDRLRMHYLDEKMVSSGDAAKQESITYLCLHDFSGWSYGFRQLISSLLESGDRVVVPDLIGFGKSDKPKKAAFHTLARHRQIMVELVEALDLRNIVLVLPERQSLLGLTLPMAAPLRYRGLQRISVEGSFTEDEQTLNGGLLVWNQARRRIDNDHCLIHSSKLKKIQPSHSIDPGCDAPFPGQSYRTGSLVLSVMAQGFDNAENRDIFRETESFWTFHSKR
;
A
#
# COMPACT_ATOMS: atom_id res chain seq x y z
N MET A 1 18.69 40.18 -21.87
CA MET A 1 18.40 39.16 -20.85
C MET A 1 19.36 38.00 -21.08
N THR A 2 19.85 37.40 -20.00
CA THR A 2 20.77 36.27 -19.97
C THR A 2 20.01 34.94 -19.96
N ASP A 3 20.70 33.83 -20.19
CA ASP A 3 20.13 32.48 -20.07
C ASP A 3 19.55 32.22 -18.67
N ALA A 4 20.19 32.77 -17.62
CA ALA A 4 19.69 32.69 -16.25
C ALA A 4 18.38 33.46 -16.05
N ASP A 5 18.23 34.63 -16.68
CA ASP A 5 16.98 35.42 -16.62
C ASP A 5 15.82 34.67 -17.27
N PHE A 6 16.06 34.01 -18.41
CA PHE A 6 15.03 33.21 -19.08
C PHE A 6 14.67 31.94 -18.31
N MET A 7 15.66 31.28 -17.69
CA MET A 7 15.38 30.14 -16.81
C MET A 7 14.61 30.56 -15.56
N ALA A 8 14.87 31.76 -15.02
CA ALA A 8 14.08 32.31 -13.91
C ALA A 8 12.61 32.51 -14.31
N LEU A 9 12.33 33.00 -15.52
CA LEU A 9 10.96 33.07 -16.05
C LEU A 9 10.33 31.68 -16.23
N ALA A 10 11.09 30.68 -16.66
CA ALA A 10 10.61 29.30 -16.74
C ALA A 10 10.28 28.73 -15.35
N LEU A 11 11.06 29.09 -14.32
CA LEU A 11 10.75 28.76 -12.92
C LEU A 11 9.46 29.42 -12.44
N ASP A 12 9.16 30.65 -12.85
CA ASP A 12 7.89 31.31 -12.53
C ASP A 12 6.70 30.58 -13.15
N GLU A 13 6.81 30.13 -14.41
CA GLU A 13 5.80 29.28 -15.06
C GLU A 13 5.63 27.94 -14.33
N ALA A 14 6.74 27.33 -13.87
CA ALA A 14 6.71 26.10 -13.08
C ALA A 14 6.01 26.29 -11.73
N ARG A 15 6.23 27.43 -11.05
CA ARG A 15 5.51 27.79 -9.82
C ARG A 15 4.02 27.95 -10.07
N MET A 16 3.64 28.51 -11.21
CA MET A 16 2.23 28.64 -11.57
C MET A 16 1.58 27.27 -11.88
N ALA A 17 2.32 26.33 -12.48
CA ALA A 17 1.85 24.95 -12.63
C ALA A 17 1.58 24.29 -11.27
N ALA A 18 2.52 24.40 -10.33
CA ALA A 18 2.33 23.88 -8.97
C ALA A 18 1.10 24.47 -8.26
N LYS A 19 0.87 25.79 -8.37
CA LYS A 19 -0.32 26.44 -7.80
C LYS A 19 -1.63 25.89 -8.35
N SER A 20 -1.62 25.38 -9.59
CA SER A 20 -2.77 24.71 -10.21
C SER A 20 -2.84 23.21 -9.93
N GLY A 21 -1.94 22.66 -9.09
CA GLY A 21 -1.88 21.23 -8.80
C GLY A 21 -1.24 20.38 -9.91
N GLU A 22 -0.51 20.99 -10.83
CA GLU A 22 0.24 20.30 -11.88
C GLU A 22 1.70 20.10 -11.44
N VAL A 23 2.38 19.09 -11.98
CA VAL A 23 3.83 18.90 -11.72
C VAL A 23 4.56 20.17 -12.16
N PRO A 24 5.45 20.76 -11.33
CA PRO A 24 6.04 22.08 -11.55
C PRO A 24 7.10 22.08 -12.65
N VAL A 25 6.66 22.07 -13.89
CA VAL A 25 7.51 22.25 -15.07
C VAL A 25 7.03 23.47 -15.83
N GLY A 26 7.96 24.34 -16.16
CA GLY A 26 7.73 25.57 -16.90
C GLY A 26 8.75 25.72 -18.01
N ALA A 27 8.36 26.40 -19.07
CA ALA A 27 9.14 26.59 -20.26
C ALA A 27 8.94 27.99 -20.84
N VAL A 28 10.00 28.55 -21.41
CA VAL A 28 10.00 29.87 -22.07
C VAL A 28 10.69 29.70 -23.41
N LEU A 29 10.04 30.18 -24.46
CA LEU A 29 10.61 30.20 -25.81
C LEU A 29 11.05 31.62 -26.16
N VAL A 30 12.31 31.74 -26.55
CA VAL A 30 12.98 33.00 -26.85
C VAL A 30 13.36 33.04 -28.32
N ARG A 31 13.21 34.20 -28.96
CA ARG A 31 13.74 34.49 -30.29
C ARG A 31 14.38 35.86 -30.29
N GLN A 32 15.61 35.97 -30.78
CA GLN A 32 16.35 37.24 -30.82
C GLN A 32 16.42 37.94 -29.45
N GLY A 33 16.59 37.16 -28.38
CA GLY A 33 16.64 37.68 -27.01
C GLY A 33 15.32 38.18 -26.43
N GLN A 34 14.19 37.93 -27.11
CA GLN A 34 12.84 38.26 -26.63
C GLN A 34 12.02 37.00 -26.38
N VAL A 35 11.27 36.98 -25.28
CA VAL A 35 10.30 35.90 -25.01
C VAL A 35 9.15 36.03 -25.99
N ILE A 36 8.93 34.99 -26.80
CA ILE A 36 7.82 34.93 -27.75
C ILE A 36 6.67 34.05 -27.28
N ALA A 37 6.94 33.08 -26.39
CA ALA A 37 5.91 32.23 -25.81
C ALA A 37 6.37 31.68 -24.46
N THR A 38 5.42 31.37 -23.60
CA THR A 38 5.64 30.60 -22.38
C THR A 38 4.75 29.36 -22.38
N GLY A 39 5.14 28.37 -21.59
CA GLY A 39 4.39 27.15 -21.40
C GLY A 39 4.59 26.61 -19.99
N ARG A 40 3.57 25.96 -19.48
CA ARG A 40 3.60 25.29 -18.18
C ARG A 40 2.85 23.98 -18.29
N ASN A 41 3.22 23.04 -17.43
CA ASN A 41 2.58 21.74 -17.40
C ASN A 41 1.08 21.85 -17.12
N ALA A 42 0.24 21.15 -17.89
CA ALA A 42 -1.23 21.23 -17.81
C ALA A 42 -1.94 19.90 -18.12
N LEU A 43 -1.33 18.76 -17.76
CA LEU A 43 -1.86 17.44 -18.13
C LEU A 43 -3.19 17.13 -17.45
N VAL A 44 -3.30 17.43 -16.15
CA VAL A 44 -4.48 17.09 -15.35
C VAL A 44 -5.65 17.98 -15.74
N SER A 45 -5.42 19.29 -15.77
CA SER A 45 -6.41 20.32 -16.10
C SER A 45 -6.83 20.30 -17.57
N GLY A 46 -5.90 20.03 -18.48
CA GLY A 46 -6.17 19.95 -19.91
C GLY A 46 -6.72 18.60 -20.38
N HIS A 47 -6.68 17.57 -19.53
CA HIS A 47 -6.91 16.17 -19.93
C HIS A 47 -6.14 15.76 -21.20
N ASP A 48 -4.94 16.34 -21.37
CA ASP A 48 -4.12 16.22 -22.58
C ASP A 48 -2.76 15.63 -22.18
N PRO A 49 -2.46 14.37 -22.53
CA PRO A 49 -1.20 13.73 -22.19
C PRO A 49 0.01 14.42 -22.86
N THR A 50 -0.22 15.27 -23.85
CA THR A 50 0.82 16.02 -24.56
C THR A 50 1.05 17.41 -23.98
N ALA A 51 0.26 17.88 -23.00
CA ALA A 51 0.31 19.23 -22.45
C ALA A 51 1.49 19.47 -21.48
N HIS A 52 2.68 19.02 -21.89
CA HIS A 52 3.96 19.34 -21.26
C HIS A 52 4.33 20.79 -21.53
N ALA A 53 5.10 21.41 -20.62
CA ALA A 53 5.47 22.82 -20.70
C ALA A 53 6.12 23.18 -22.05
N GLU A 54 7.01 22.33 -22.56
CA GLU A 54 7.70 22.51 -23.84
C GLU A 54 6.71 22.47 -25.01
N ILE A 55 5.80 21.50 -25.03
CA ILE A 55 4.79 21.38 -26.09
C ILE A 55 3.85 22.58 -26.09
N VAL A 56 3.41 23.02 -24.90
CA VAL A 56 2.57 24.21 -24.75
C VAL A 56 3.28 25.45 -25.31
N ALA A 57 4.56 25.66 -24.94
CA ALA A 57 5.35 26.79 -25.43
C ALA A 57 5.57 26.74 -26.96
N LEU A 58 5.91 25.57 -27.51
CA LEU A 58 6.10 25.36 -28.95
C LEU A 58 4.81 25.65 -29.74
N ARG A 59 3.67 25.13 -29.27
CA ARG A 59 2.36 25.36 -29.90
C ARG A 59 1.98 26.84 -29.89
N ALA A 60 2.21 27.53 -28.78
CA ALA A 60 1.96 28.96 -28.67
C ALA A 60 2.85 29.77 -29.62
N ALA A 61 4.15 29.48 -29.65
CA ALA A 61 5.09 30.16 -30.55
C ALA A 61 4.78 29.92 -32.03
N ALA A 62 4.44 28.68 -32.41
CA ALA A 62 4.09 28.36 -33.80
C ALA A 62 2.87 29.13 -34.29
N LYS A 63 1.88 29.35 -33.42
CA LYS A 63 0.72 30.20 -33.72
C LYS A 63 1.12 31.66 -33.89
N ILE A 64 1.97 32.19 -33.00
CA ILE A 64 2.44 33.59 -33.06
C ILE A 64 3.25 33.86 -34.32
N LEU A 65 4.14 32.94 -34.70
CA LEU A 65 4.99 33.07 -35.88
C LEU A 65 4.31 32.63 -37.18
N GLY A 66 3.11 32.03 -37.11
CA GLY A 66 2.41 31.45 -38.25
C GLY A 66 3.21 30.33 -38.95
N ASN A 67 4.09 29.63 -38.22
CA ASN A 67 4.99 28.63 -38.78
C ASN A 67 5.35 27.56 -37.75
N TYR A 68 5.37 26.29 -38.17
CA TYR A 68 5.79 25.17 -37.33
C TYR A 68 7.31 25.06 -37.16
N ARG A 69 8.08 25.66 -38.09
CA ARG A 69 9.53 25.77 -37.98
C ARG A 69 9.87 27.01 -37.17
N LEU A 70 10.38 26.77 -35.97
CA LEU A 70 10.79 27.77 -35.00
C LEU A 70 12.31 27.96 -35.04
N ASN A 71 12.85 28.10 -36.26
CA ASN A 71 14.28 28.36 -36.47
C ASN A 71 14.70 29.59 -35.65
N GLU A 72 15.97 29.62 -35.21
CA GLU A 72 16.54 30.69 -34.37
C GLU A 72 15.93 30.82 -32.98
N CYS A 73 14.89 30.04 -32.66
CA CYS A 73 14.29 30.06 -31.33
C CYS A 73 15.11 29.16 -30.38
N GLU A 74 15.10 29.56 -29.12
CA GLU A 74 15.81 28.93 -28.02
C GLU A 74 14.79 28.62 -26.92
N LEU A 75 14.81 27.38 -26.42
CA LEU A 75 13.88 26.93 -25.39
C LEU A 75 14.60 26.84 -24.04
N PHE A 76 14.03 27.46 -23.01
CA PHE A 76 14.45 27.31 -21.62
C PHE A 76 13.39 26.51 -20.88
N VAL A 77 13.74 25.39 -20.25
CA VAL A 77 12.79 24.52 -19.54
C VAL A 77 13.34 24.07 -18.19
N THR A 78 12.51 24.06 -17.15
CA THR A 78 13.01 23.81 -15.78
C THR A 78 13.50 22.37 -15.55
N LEU A 79 13.03 21.41 -16.34
CA LEU A 79 13.37 19.99 -16.26
C LEU A 79 13.86 19.47 -17.61
N GLU A 80 14.75 18.48 -17.61
CA GLU A 80 15.18 17.79 -18.81
C GLU A 80 13.99 17.26 -19.63
N PRO A 81 13.93 17.56 -20.94
CA PRO A 81 12.80 17.15 -21.78
C PRO A 81 12.74 15.63 -21.95
N CYS A 82 11.52 15.09 -21.91
CA CYS A 82 11.26 13.68 -22.21
C CYS A 82 11.34 13.40 -23.72
N ALA A 83 11.26 12.14 -24.13
CA ALA A 83 11.38 11.73 -25.54
C ALA A 83 10.35 12.44 -26.46
N MET A 84 9.12 12.65 -25.99
CA MET A 84 8.09 13.39 -26.72
C MET A 84 8.50 14.85 -26.96
N CYS A 85 8.89 15.56 -25.90
CA CYS A 85 9.28 16.96 -25.98
C CYS A 85 10.56 17.14 -26.82
N SER A 86 11.57 16.30 -26.62
CA SER A 86 12.81 16.31 -27.42
C SER A 86 12.54 16.06 -28.90
N GLY A 87 11.67 15.11 -29.24
CA GLY A 87 11.23 14.90 -30.62
C GLY A 87 10.50 16.11 -31.22
N ALA A 88 9.63 16.75 -30.44
CA ALA A 88 8.93 17.97 -30.86
C ALA A 88 9.89 19.15 -31.08
N ILE A 89 10.88 19.32 -30.21
CA ILE A 89 11.94 20.34 -30.30
C ILE A 89 12.73 20.18 -31.61
N LEU A 90 13.14 18.96 -31.94
CA LEU A 90 13.84 18.63 -33.18
C LEU A 90 12.97 18.89 -34.42
N ASN A 91 11.70 18.47 -34.38
CA ASN A 91 10.75 18.70 -35.48
C ASN A 91 10.45 20.20 -35.69
N ALA A 92 10.43 20.98 -34.61
CA ALA A 92 10.30 22.43 -34.64
C ALA A 92 11.58 23.14 -35.08
N ARG A 93 12.72 22.43 -35.18
CA ARG A 93 14.01 22.94 -35.63
C ARG A 93 14.57 24.06 -34.77
N LEU A 94 14.40 23.93 -33.45
CA LEU A 94 14.98 24.88 -32.51
C LEU A 94 16.49 24.97 -32.67
N LYS A 95 17.02 26.18 -32.47
CA LYS A 95 18.47 26.42 -32.45
C LYS A 95 19.09 25.75 -31.24
N ARG A 96 18.49 25.97 -30.06
CA ARG A 96 19.04 25.55 -28.77
C ARG A 96 17.94 25.19 -27.78
N VAL A 97 18.21 24.23 -26.90
CA VAL A 97 17.43 23.96 -25.68
C VAL A 97 18.35 24.02 -24.46
N VAL A 98 17.95 24.78 -23.43
CA VAL A 98 18.63 24.87 -22.16
C VAL A 98 17.68 24.37 -21.08
N PHE A 99 18.10 23.39 -20.29
CA PHE A 99 17.28 22.83 -19.22
C PHE A 99 17.93 22.94 -17.86
N GLY A 100 17.09 22.95 -16.83
CA GLY A 100 17.51 23.01 -15.44
C GLY A 100 17.93 21.66 -14.88
N ALA A 101 17.03 21.02 -14.13
CA ALA A 101 17.33 19.75 -13.46
C ALA A 101 17.33 18.57 -14.46
N PRO A 102 18.23 17.58 -14.29
CA PRO A 102 18.15 16.32 -15.03
C PRO A 102 16.93 15.48 -14.62
N GLU A 103 16.42 14.64 -15.52
CA GLU A 103 15.32 13.70 -15.26
C GLU A 103 15.81 12.25 -15.40
N PRO A 104 16.28 11.62 -14.31
CA PRO A 104 16.97 10.33 -14.37
C PRO A 104 16.07 9.16 -14.80
N LYS A 105 14.73 9.30 -14.73
CA LYS A 105 13.81 8.20 -15.06
C LYS A 105 13.32 8.23 -16.51
N THR A 106 13.21 9.42 -17.10
CA THR A 106 12.56 9.58 -18.42
C THR A 106 13.22 10.63 -19.33
N GLY A 107 14.31 11.26 -18.88
CA GLY A 107 14.99 12.33 -19.61
C GLY A 107 15.62 11.84 -20.92
N ALA A 108 15.44 12.62 -21.99
CA ALA A 108 15.85 12.28 -23.35
C ALA A 108 16.92 13.25 -23.92
N ALA A 109 17.61 14.00 -23.06
CA ALA A 109 18.69 14.91 -23.42
C ALA A 109 20.03 14.52 -22.78
N GLY A 110 20.16 13.29 -22.28
CA GLY A 110 21.37 12.78 -21.63
C GLY A 110 21.13 11.74 -20.54
N SER A 111 19.98 11.76 -19.85
CA SER A 111 19.75 10.86 -18.71
C SER A 111 19.49 9.41 -19.10
N VAL A 112 18.38 9.13 -19.80
CA VAL A 112 18.03 7.76 -20.24
C VAL A 112 18.47 7.54 -21.68
N VAL A 113 18.20 8.52 -22.53
CA VAL A 113 18.61 8.57 -23.93
C VAL A 113 19.03 9.99 -24.27
N ASN A 114 19.80 10.16 -25.34
CA ASN A 114 20.11 11.48 -25.86
C ASN A 114 19.68 11.58 -27.33
N LEU A 115 18.47 12.12 -27.57
CA LEU A 115 17.96 12.31 -28.92
C LEU A 115 18.71 13.41 -29.67
N PHE A 116 19.21 14.42 -28.97
CA PHE A 116 19.96 15.53 -29.58
C PHE A 116 21.36 15.11 -30.08
N ALA A 117 21.94 14.06 -29.49
CA ALA A 117 23.19 13.47 -29.94
C ALA A 117 23.04 12.48 -31.12
N THR A 118 21.81 12.15 -31.54
CA THR A 118 21.56 11.14 -32.57
C THR A 118 21.83 11.69 -33.96
N THR A 119 22.92 11.25 -34.60
CA THR A 119 23.37 11.75 -35.91
C THR A 119 22.49 11.35 -37.09
N ALA A 120 21.64 10.33 -36.93
CA ALA A 120 20.69 9.88 -37.96
C ALA A 120 19.47 10.82 -38.11
N LEU A 121 19.25 11.72 -37.15
CA LEU A 121 18.15 12.69 -37.21
C LEU A 121 18.53 13.89 -38.07
N ASN A 122 17.53 14.47 -38.74
CA ASN A 122 17.70 15.44 -39.82
C ASN A 122 18.04 16.87 -39.37
N HIS A 123 17.82 17.22 -38.10
CA HIS A 123 18.10 18.55 -37.54
C HIS A 123 18.99 18.43 -36.31
N ARG A 124 19.89 19.41 -36.12
CA ARG A 124 20.78 19.49 -34.96
C ARG A 124 20.39 20.68 -34.11
N THR A 125 19.86 20.40 -32.93
CA THR A 125 19.58 21.39 -31.88
C THR A 125 20.67 21.29 -30.83
N GLU A 126 21.29 22.41 -30.47
CA GLU A 126 22.24 22.48 -29.35
C GLU A 126 21.49 22.24 -28.04
N TRP A 127 22.09 21.54 -27.08
CA TRP A 127 21.48 21.33 -25.77
C TRP A 127 22.46 21.59 -24.63
N GLN A 128 21.94 22.15 -23.54
CA GLN A 128 22.70 22.38 -22.31
C GLN A 128 21.82 22.07 -21.10
N GLY A 129 22.33 21.27 -20.17
CA GLY A 129 21.68 21.00 -18.89
C GLY A 129 22.32 21.75 -17.73
N GLY A 130 21.64 21.77 -16.57
CA GLY A 130 22.20 22.26 -15.32
C GLY A 130 21.87 23.71 -14.96
N MET A 131 21.15 24.44 -15.83
CA MET A 131 20.88 25.86 -15.61
C MET A 131 19.89 26.08 -14.46
N LEU A 132 20.34 26.67 -13.35
CA LEU A 132 19.53 26.81 -12.12
C LEU A 132 18.93 25.47 -11.64
N ALA A 133 19.66 24.36 -11.84
CA ALA A 133 19.19 23.02 -11.54
C ALA A 133 18.75 22.82 -10.09
N GLU A 134 19.45 23.45 -9.14
CA GLU A 134 19.09 23.39 -7.71
C GLU A 134 17.69 23.94 -7.45
N ALA A 135 17.35 25.09 -8.05
CA ALA A 135 16.04 25.71 -7.91
C ALA A 135 14.93 24.87 -8.55
N SER A 136 15.17 24.31 -9.74
CA SER A 136 14.23 23.38 -10.40
C SER A 136 14.00 22.11 -9.59
N CYS A 137 15.07 21.53 -9.05
CA CYS A 137 15.00 20.31 -8.24
C CYS A 137 14.24 20.57 -6.93
N ALA A 138 14.54 21.67 -6.24
CA ALA A 138 13.86 22.06 -5.00
C ALA A 138 12.35 22.21 -5.22
N LEU A 139 11.93 22.89 -6.31
CA LEU A 139 10.52 23.08 -6.62
C LEU A 139 9.79 21.75 -6.85
N MET A 140 10.41 20.81 -7.56
CA MET A 140 9.86 19.48 -7.79
C MET A 140 9.76 18.65 -6.49
N GLN A 141 10.82 18.66 -5.68
CA GLN A 141 10.85 17.96 -4.40
C GLN A 141 9.77 18.49 -3.44
N ASP A 142 9.60 19.81 -3.37
CA ASP A 142 8.61 20.45 -2.51
C ASP A 142 7.17 20.13 -2.94
N PHE A 143 6.89 20.14 -4.24
CA PHE A 143 5.58 19.76 -4.77
C PHE A 143 5.18 18.33 -4.35
N PHE A 144 6.07 17.34 -4.58
CA PHE A 144 5.77 15.97 -4.19
C PHE A 144 5.78 15.76 -2.68
N ARG A 145 6.57 16.53 -1.92
CA ARG A 145 6.53 16.53 -0.45
C ARG A 145 5.17 17.01 0.05
N GLN A 146 4.68 18.14 -0.46
CA GLN A 146 3.37 18.69 -0.10
C GLN A 146 2.24 17.71 -0.46
N ARG A 147 2.25 17.12 -1.66
CA ARG A 147 1.26 16.10 -2.05
C ARG A 147 1.24 14.89 -1.11
N ARG A 148 2.42 14.38 -0.70
CA ARG A 148 2.48 13.28 0.28
C ARG A 148 1.89 13.70 1.63
N VAL A 149 2.13 14.93 2.08
CA VAL A 149 1.56 15.46 3.33
C VAL A 149 0.03 15.60 3.23
N GLU A 150 -0.48 16.15 2.13
CA GLU A 150 -1.93 16.30 1.89
C GLU A 150 -2.64 14.96 1.82
N GLN A 151 -2.07 13.99 1.10
CA GLN A 151 -2.60 12.62 1.03
C GLN A 151 -2.66 11.97 2.42
N ARG A 152 -1.60 12.10 3.22
CA ARG A 152 -1.56 11.61 4.61
C ARG A 152 -2.61 12.32 5.48
N ALA A 153 -2.77 13.63 5.35
CA ALA A 153 -3.77 14.40 6.09
C ALA A 153 -5.20 13.98 5.72
N SER A 154 -5.48 13.80 4.43
CA SER A 154 -6.76 13.30 3.94
C SER A 154 -7.07 11.88 4.44
N ALA A 155 -6.08 10.98 4.42
CA ALA A 155 -6.22 9.64 4.99
C ALA A 155 -6.50 9.68 6.51
N ARG A 156 -5.85 10.58 7.25
CA ARG A 156 -6.09 10.79 8.69
C ARG A 156 -7.49 11.36 8.96
N ARG A 157 -8.04 12.21 8.09
CA ARG A 157 -9.41 12.71 8.20
C ARG A 157 -10.46 11.60 7.97
N ARG A 158 -10.20 10.70 7.02
CA ARG A 158 -11.09 9.55 6.74
C ARG A 158 -11.16 8.56 7.91
N HIS A 159 -10.04 8.36 8.61
CA HIS A 159 -9.97 7.48 9.78
C HIS A 159 -9.33 8.22 10.96
N PRO A 160 -10.09 9.06 11.70
CA PRO A 160 -9.57 9.78 12.85
C PRO A 160 -8.95 8.81 13.87
N LEU A 161 -7.81 9.16 14.44
CA LEU A 161 -7.22 8.39 15.54
C LEU A 161 -7.92 8.81 16.84
N ARG A 162 -8.40 7.83 17.60
CA ARG A 162 -8.94 8.06 18.95
C ARG A 162 -7.84 8.46 19.93
N ASP A 163 -8.19 9.31 20.90
CA ASP A 163 -7.26 9.80 21.92
C ASP A 163 -6.70 8.67 22.81
N ASP A 164 -7.47 7.59 22.98
CA ASP A 164 -7.09 6.40 23.76
C ASP A 164 -6.43 5.30 22.92
N ALA A 165 -6.04 5.59 21.68
CA ALA A 165 -5.34 4.66 20.79
C ALA A 165 -4.04 5.25 20.23
N LEU A 166 -3.17 4.36 19.77
CA LEU A 166 -1.96 4.67 19.03
C LEU A 166 -2.10 4.15 17.60
N ARG A 167 -1.49 4.83 16.63
CA ARG A 167 -1.38 4.36 15.26
C ARG A 167 0.09 4.31 14.88
N THR A 168 0.56 3.12 14.51
CA THR A 168 1.92 2.96 14.02
C THR A 168 2.11 3.85 12.79
N PRO A 169 3.13 4.73 12.76
CA PRO A 169 3.38 5.58 11.61
C PRO A 169 3.60 4.76 10.35
N ASP A 170 3.06 5.22 9.21
CA ASP A 170 3.18 4.50 7.93
C ASP A 170 4.64 4.20 7.57
N ALA A 171 5.56 5.10 7.94
CA ALA A 171 7.01 4.95 7.72
C ALA A 171 7.63 3.72 8.39
N ALA A 172 6.99 3.16 9.42
CA ALA A 172 7.45 1.91 10.03
C ALA A 172 7.24 0.68 9.11
N PHE A 173 6.41 0.82 8.07
CA PHE A 173 6.07 -0.23 7.11
C PHE A 173 6.67 0.03 5.72
N ASP A 174 7.51 1.05 5.56
CA ASP A 174 8.16 1.36 4.29
C ASP A 174 9.27 0.33 4.00
N GLY A 175 9.37 -0.14 2.75
CA GLY A 175 10.46 -1.03 2.32
C GLY A 175 10.38 -2.47 2.84
N LEU A 176 9.21 -2.92 3.30
CA LEU A 176 9.01 -4.31 3.72
C LEU A 176 9.21 -5.29 2.55
N PRO A 177 10.05 -6.33 2.69
CA PRO A 177 10.31 -7.28 1.62
C PRO A 177 9.08 -8.13 1.34
N ASP A 178 8.82 -8.37 0.05
CA ASP A 178 7.74 -9.24 -0.45
C ASP A 178 6.34 -8.92 0.12
N TYR A 179 6.08 -7.65 0.47
CA TYR A 179 4.77 -7.18 0.94
C TYR A 179 4.21 -6.06 0.03
N PRO A 180 3.85 -6.38 -1.23
CA PRO A 180 3.47 -5.38 -2.23
C PRO A 180 2.00 -4.94 -2.16
N TRP A 181 1.20 -5.48 -1.23
CA TRP A 181 -0.25 -5.28 -1.22
C TRP A 181 -0.68 -3.90 -0.73
N ASN A 182 -1.74 -3.40 -1.35
CA ASN A 182 -2.34 -2.13 -0.96
C ASN A 182 -3.17 -2.31 0.30
N PRO A 183 -2.99 -1.45 1.32
CA PRO A 183 -3.75 -1.56 2.56
C PRO A 183 -5.20 -1.12 2.35
N ASN A 184 -6.15 -1.91 2.87
CA ASN A 184 -7.53 -1.48 3.04
C ASN A 184 -7.79 -1.13 4.50
N TYR A 185 -8.71 -0.18 4.73
CA TYR A 185 -9.03 0.28 6.08
C TYR A 185 -10.54 0.42 6.28
N ARG A 186 -11.01 0.02 7.46
CA ARG A 186 -12.37 0.28 7.95
C ARG A 186 -12.34 0.99 9.29
N SER A 187 -13.32 1.86 9.53
CA SER A 187 -13.55 2.49 10.84
C SER A 187 -15.05 2.69 11.11
N ASP A 188 -15.89 2.03 10.31
CA ASP A 188 -17.33 2.19 10.25
C ASP A 188 -18.08 1.00 10.87
N LEU A 189 -17.38 -0.09 11.21
CA LEU A 189 -17.96 -1.22 11.93
C LEU A 189 -18.32 -0.81 13.37
N PRO A 190 -19.55 -1.09 13.86
CA PRO A 190 -19.97 -0.72 15.21
C PRO A 190 -18.99 -1.14 16.32
N ALA A 191 -18.47 -2.36 16.29
CA ALA A 191 -17.57 -2.89 17.31
C ALA A 191 -16.16 -2.27 17.28
N LEU A 192 -15.78 -1.61 16.18
CA LEU A 192 -14.54 -0.84 16.12
C LEU A 192 -14.62 0.44 16.94
N ASP A 193 -15.82 0.97 17.17
CA ASP A 193 -16.04 2.23 17.89
C ASP A 193 -15.07 3.31 17.36
N ARG A 194 -15.11 3.52 16.03
CA ARG A 194 -14.28 4.45 15.25
C ARG A 194 -12.78 4.13 15.15
N LEU A 195 -12.28 3.06 15.76
CA LEU A 195 -10.90 2.61 15.52
C LEU A 195 -10.72 2.20 14.06
N ARG A 196 -9.53 2.46 13.52
CA ARG A 196 -9.16 2.00 12.18
C ARG A 196 -8.62 0.58 12.24
N MET A 197 -9.29 -0.32 11.54
CA MET A 197 -8.82 -1.68 11.26
C MET A 197 -8.24 -1.76 9.86
N HIS A 198 -7.07 -2.37 9.73
CA HIS A 198 -6.43 -2.71 8.47
C HIS A 198 -6.81 -4.13 8.03
N TYR A 199 -6.89 -4.34 6.71
CA TYR A 199 -6.95 -5.68 6.12
C TYR A 199 -6.40 -5.67 4.69
N LEU A 200 -5.90 -6.83 4.27
CA LEU A 200 -5.65 -7.15 2.86
C LEU A 200 -6.86 -7.89 2.29
N ASP A 201 -7.20 -7.64 1.03
CA ASP A 201 -8.30 -8.30 0.32
C ASP A 201 -7.93 -8.40 -1.15
N GLU A 202 -7.33 -9.53 -1.51
CA GLU A 202 -6.66 -9.74 -2.78
C GLU A 202 -7.40 -10.80 -3.60
N LYS A 203 -7.48 -10.56 -4.91
CA LYS A 203 -8.05 -11.48 -5.91
C LYS A 203 -7.25 -11.38 -7.19
N MET A 204 -6.90 -12.51 -7.81
CA MET A 204 -6.31 -12.50 -9.14
C MET A 204 -7.40 -12.20 -10.18
N VAL A 205 -7.22 -11.14 -10.98
CA VAL A 205 -8.12 -10.82 -12.09
C VAL A 205 -7.78 -11.77 -13.24
N SER A 206 -8.54 -12.85 -13.40
CA SER A 206 -8.35 -13.75 -14.54
C SER A 206 -8.83 -13.07 -15.83
N SER A 207 -7.90 -12.75 -16.73
CA SER A 207 -8.19 -12.33 -18.09
C SER A 207 -8.60 -13.55 -18.93
N GLY A 208 -9.88 -13.83 -19.03
CA GLY A 208 -10.43 -14.84 -19.93
C GLY A 208 -11.54 -15.68 -19.30
N ASP A 209 -12.44 -16.16 -20.15
CA ASP A 209 -13.66 -16.95 -19.89
C ASP A 209 -13.40 -18.32 -19.21
N ALA A 210 -12.67 -18.35 -18.09
CA ALA A 210 -12.58 -19.51 -17.22
C ALA A 210 -13.88 -19.59 -16.40
N ALA A 211 -14.56 -20.72 -16.57
CA ALA A 211 -15.91 -21.00 -16.09
C ALA A 211 -16.14 -20.68 -14.60
N LYS A 212 -17.42 -20.39 -14.31
CA LYS A 212 -18.08 -20.18 -13.00
C LYS A 212 -17.80 -21.27 -11.94
N GLN A 213 -16.54 -21.47 -11.53
CA GLN A 213 -16.22 -22.21 -10.32
C GLN A 213 -16.42 -21.24 -9.14
N GLU A 214 -17.16 -21.66 -8.11
CA GLU A 214 -17.25 -20.87 -6.87
C GLU A 214 -15.86 -20.72 -6.25
N SER A 215 -15.30 -19.51 -6.32
CA SER A 215 -13.99 -19.15 -5.77
C SER A 215 -14.00 -19.33 -4.24
N ILE A 216 -12.94 -19.94 -3.70
CA ILE A 216 -12.75 -20.08 -2.26
C ILE A 216 -12.31 -18.73 -1.70
N THR A 217 -12.78 -18.38 -0.50
CA THR A 217 -12.21 -17.26 0.26
C THR A 217 -11.33 -17.79 1.38
N TYR A 218 -10.03 -17.56 1.31
CA TYR A 218 -9.14 -17.82 2.43
C TYR A 218 -9.15 -16.64 3.39
N LEU A 219 -9.64 -16.87 4.61
CA LEU A 219 -9.56 -15.89 5.70
C LEU A 219 -8.38 -16.25 6.60
N CYS A 220 -7.28 -15.52 6.45
CA CYS A 220 -6.03 -15.78 7.17
C CYS A 220 -5.93 -14.91 8.41
N LEU A 221 -6.01 -15.51 9.60
CA LEU A 221 -5.93 -14.77 10.86
C LEU A 221 -4.59 -15.02 11.53
N HIS A 222 -3.85 -13.95 11.81
CA HIS A 222 -2.62 -14.06 12.60
C HIS A 222 -2.97 -14.32 14.07
N ASP A 223 -2.01 -14.87 14.81
CA ASP A 223 -2.08 -14.94 16.27
C ASP A 223 -1.70 -13.61 16.93
N PHE A 224 -1.72 -13.57 18.27
CA PHE A 224 -1.36 -12.38 19.05
C PHE A 224 0.13 -12.07 19.08
N SER A 225 0.95 -12.76 18.28
CA SER A 225 2.37 -12.48 18.11
C SER A 225 2.73 -11.98 16.71
N GLY A 226 1.81 -12.12 15.74
CA GLY A 226 2.01 -11.74 14.36
C GLY A 226 1.12 -10.61 13.86
N TRP A 227 1.15 -10.43 12.55
CA TRP A 227 0.27 -9.54 11.78
C TRP A 227 0.26 -10.03 10.31
N SER A 228 -0.51 -9.38 9.43
CA SER A 228 -0.70 -9.78 8.03
C SER A 228 0.59 -10.04 7.25
N TYR A 229 1.72 -9.40 7.63
CA TYR A 229 3.04 -9.66 7.05
C TYR A 229 3.50 -11.12 7.13
N GLY A 230 3.12 -11.84 8.18
CA GLY A 230 3.45 -13.27 8.34
C GLY A 230 2.85 -14.15 7.24
N PHE A 231 1.79 -13.69 6.57
CA PHE A 231 1.13 -14.42 5.50
C PHE A 231 1.66 -14.11 4.10
N ARG A 232 2.63 -13.20 3.95
CA ARG A 232 3.04 -12.68 2.63
C ARG A 232 3.35 -13.77 1.60
N GLN A 233 4.12 -14.78 1.98
CA GLN A 233 4.46 -15.89 1.09
C GLN A 233 3.22 -16.75 0.76
N LEU A 234 2.33 -16.94 1.73
CA LEU A 234 1.09 -17.69 1.56
C LEU A 234 0.10 -16.96 0.65
N ILE A 235 -0.04 -15.64 0.78
CA ILE A 235 -0.95 -14.84 -0.06
C ILE A 235 -0.61 -15.05 -1.54
N SER A 236 0.68 -14.92 -1.91
CA SER A 236 1.12 -15.12 -3.29
C SER A 236 0.75 -16.52 -3.82
N SER A 237 1.02 -17.58 -3.05
CA SER A 237 0.68 -18.96 -3.45
C SER A 237 -0.83 -19.23 -3.55
N LEU A 238 -1.64 -18.59 -2.71
CA LEU A 238 -3.10 -18.73 -2.73
C LEU A 238 -3.74 -17.93 -3.88
N LEU A 239 -3.15 -16.80 -4.28
CA LEU A 239 -3.65 -16.03 -5.42
C LEU A 239 -3.43 -16.76 -6.75
N GLU A 240 -2.35 -17.53 -6.88
CA GLU A 240 -2.08 -18.37 -8.06
C GLU A 240 -3.18 -19.42 -8.33
N SER A 241 -3.96 -19.81 -7.31
CA SER A 241 -5.09 -20.73 -7.49
C SER A 241 -6.38 -20.06 -7.96
N GLY A 242 -6.39 -18.74 -8.15
CA GLY A 242 -7.58 -17.97 -8.56
C GLY A 242 -8.58 -17.71 -7.42
N ASP A 243 -8.14 -17.87 -6.17
CA ASP A 243 -8.98 -17.70 -4.98
C ASP A 243 -8.87 -16.28 -4.38
N ARG A 244 -9.84 -15.90 -3.55
CA ARG A 244 -9.79 -14.65 -2.77
C ARG A 244 -9.00 -14.87 -1.49
N VAL A 245 -8.10 -13.97 -1.14
CA VAL A 245 -7.35 -14.02 0.11
C VAL A 245 -7.61 -12.76 0.92
N VAL A 246 -8.10 -12.93 2.15
CA VAL A 246 -8.37 -11.85 3.09
C VAL A 246 -7.51 -12.02 4.33
N VAL A 247 -6.71 -11.00 4.66
CA VAL A 247 -5.78 -11.02 5.79
C VAL A 247 -5.94 -9.75 6.63
N PRO A 248 -6.81 -9.77 7.66
CA PRO A 248 -6.97 -8.64 8.56
C PRO A 248 -5.82 -8.52 9.56
N ASP A 249 -5.49 -7.29 9.93
CA ASP A 249 -4.72 -7.02 11.15
C ASP A 249 -5.69 -6.77 12.30
N LEU A 250 -5.63 -7.59 13.34
CA LEU A 250 -6.44 -7.41 14.54
C LEU A 250 -6.15 -6.04 15.20
N ILE A 251 -7.16 -5.46 15.85
CA ILE A 251 -6.98 -4.23 16.63
C ILE A 251 -5.91 -4.46 17.71
N GLY A 252 -4.90 -3.59 17.80
CA GLY A 252 -3.69 -3.80 18.59
C GLY A 252 -2.47 -4.25 17.80
N PHE A 253 -2.63 -4.68 16.54
CA PHE A 253 -1.59 -5.32 15.74
C PHE A 253 -1.40 -4.65 14.38
N GLY A 254 -0.31 -5.00 13.69
CA GLY A 254 -0.04 -4.58 12.32
C GLY A 254 -0.28 -3.10 12.04
N LYS A 255 -0.99 -2.79 10.96
CA LYS A 255 -1.37 -1.43 10.55
C LYS A 255 -2.67 -0.92 11.20
N SER A 256 -3.33 -1.74 12.01
CA SER A 256 -4.52 -1.38 12.79
C SER A 256 -4.18 -0.48 13.98
N ASP A 257 -5.18 0.27 14.43
CA ASP A 257 -5.06 1.09 15.65
C ASP A 257 -4.83 0.21 16.88
N LYS A 258 -4.10 0.76 17.86
CA LYS A 258 -3.63 0.07 19.05
C LYS A 258 -4.16 0.78 20.30
N PRO A 259 -5.29 0.31 20.86
CA PRO A 259 -5.83 0.85 22.11
C PRO A 259 -4.80 0.80 23.24
N LYS A 260 -4.70 1.89 24.01
CA LYS A 260 -3.74 2.05 25.11
C LYS A 260 -4.14 1.27 26.36
N LYS A 261 -5.43 0.94 26.51
CA LYS A 261 -5.96 0.27 27.70
C LYS A 261 -6.06 -1.23 27.47
N ALA A 262 -5.40 -2.01 28.30
CA ALA A 262 -5.46 -3.48 28.29
C ALA A 262 -6.90 -4.02 28.33
N ALA A 263 -7.79 -3.38 29.10
CA ALA A 263 -9.20 -3.76 29.22
C ALA A 263 -10.00 -3.72 27.91
N PHE A 264 -9.50 -3.06 26.86
CA PHE A 264 -10.11 -3.12 25.53
C PHE A 264 -9.98 -4.53 24.92
N HIS A 265 -8.86 -5.23 25.16
CA HIS A 265 -8.52 -6.46 24.46
C HIS A 265 -9.20 -7.71 25.05
N THR A 266 -10.51 -7.82 24.89
CA THR A 266 -11.29 -9.03 25.26
C THR A 266 -11.57 -9.92 24.05
N LEU A 267 -11.64 -11.24 24.25
CA LEU A 267 -11.97 -12.20 23.18
C LEU A 267 -13.33 -11.87 22.55
N ALA A 268 -14.35 -11.60 23.36
CA ALA A 268 -15.69 -11.26 22.88
C ALA A 268 -15.68 -10.04 21.94
N ARG A 269 -14.93 -8.98 22.29
CA ARG A 269 -14.81 -7.79 21.45
C ARG A 269 -14.08 -8.07 20.14
N HIS A 270 -12.93 -8.75 20.19
CA HIS A 270 -12.21 -9.12 18.97
C HIS A 270 -13.02 -10.05 18.07
N ARG A 271 -13.79 -10.98 18.66
CA ARG A 271 -14.72 -11.86 17.94
C ARG A 271 -15.79 -11.04 17.23
N GLN A 272 -16.42 -10.10 17.92
CA GLN A 272 -17.46 -9.26 17.34
C GLN A 272 -16.92 -8.40 16.17
N ILE A 273 -15.74 -7.80 16.32
CA ILE A 273 -15.07 -7.05 15.23
C ILE A 273 -14.86 -7.94 14.00
N MET A 274 -14.40 -9.18 14.21
CA MET A 274 -14.16 -10.12 13.11
C MET A 274 -15.44 -10.62 12.44
N VAL A 275 -16.51 -10.85 13.20
CA VAL A 275 -17.84 -11.19 12.66
C VAL A 275 -18.36 -10.05 11.80
N GLU A 276 -18.31 -8.81 12.30
CA GLU A 276 -18.74 -7.64 11.55
C GLU A 276 -17.88 -7.42 10.29
N LEU A 277 -16.58 -7.70 10.33
CA LEU A 277 -15.71 -7.64 9.15
C LEU A 277 -16.11 -8.69 8.11
N VAL A 278 -16.35 -9.94 8.53
CA VAL A 278 -16.80 -11.04 7.66
C VAL A 278 -18.11 -10.67 6.95
N GLU A 279 -19.06 -10.07 7.69
CA GLU A 279 -20.32 -9.60 7.14
C GLU A 279 -20.14 -8.41 6.19
N ALA A 280 -19.36 -7.40 6.59
CA ALA A 280 -19.17 -6.16 5.83
C ALA A 280 -18.39 -6.36 4.53
N LEU A 281 -17.59 -7.42 4.42
CA LEU A 281 -16.89 -7.83 3.19
C LEU A 281 -17.64 -8.91 2.39
N ASP A 282 -18.83 -9.31 2.87
CA ASP A 282 -19.63 -10.45 2.41
C ASP A 282 -18.78 -11.69 2.13
N LEU A 283 -17.95 -12.09 3.10
CA LEU A 283 -17.12 -13.28 2.94
C LEU A 283 -18.00 -14.53 2.97
N ARG A 284 -17.83 -15.41 1.99
CA ARG A 284 -18.55 -16.69 1.82
C ARG A 284 -17.58 -17.74 1.31
N ASN A 285 -17.98 -19.02 1.39
CA ASN A 285 -17.12 -20.14 1.01
C ASN A 285 -15.74 -20.07 1.68
N ILE A 286 -15.76 -19.74 2.98
CA ILE A 286 -14.57 -19.39 3.74
C ILE A 286 -13.81 -20.67 4.12
N VAL A 287 -12.53 -20.70 3.77
CA VAL A 287 -11.54 -21.57 4.42
C VAL A 287 -10.78 -20.72 5.42
N LEU A 288 -10.96 -21.02 6.70
CA LEU A 288 -10.30 -20.30 7.77
C LEU A 288 -8.86 -20.80 7.90
N VAL A 289 -7.87 -19.92 7.74
CA VAL A 289 -6.45 -20.26 7.81
C VAL A 289 -5.86 -19.73 9.12
N LEU A 290 -5.38 -20.64 9.96
CA LEU A 290 -5.04 -20.38 11.35
C LEU A 290 -3.63 -20.89 11.70
N PRO A 291 -2.77 -20.10 12.39
CA PRO A 291 -1.50 -20.57 12.92
C PRO A 291 -1.69 -21.64 14.01
N GLU A 292 -0.77 -22.61 14.06
CA GLU A 292 -0.89 -23.79 14.93
C GLU A 292 -1.00 -23.48 16.43
N ARG A 293 -0.38 -22.39 16.90
CA ARG A 293 -0.15 -22.19 18.34
C ARG A 293 -1.21 -21.36 19.06
N GLN A 294 -2.00 -20.49 18.43
CA GLN A 294 -2.84 -19.51 19.20
C GLN A 294 -4.13 -19.01 18.49
N SER A 295 -4.82 -19.88 17.75
CA SER A 295 -5.95 -19.45 16.89
C SER A 295 -7.33 -19.45 17.55
N LEU A 296 -7.41 -19.00 18.80
CA LEU A 296 -8.63 -19.01 19.62
C LEU A 296 -9.77 -18.24 18.98
N LEU A 297 -9.47 -16.99 18.61
CA LEU A 297 -10.41 -16.06 18.02
C LEU A 297 -11.07 -16.64 16.77
N GLY A 298 -10.26 -17.19 15.86
CA GLY A 298 -10.74 -17.76 14.60
C GLY A 298 -11.74 -18.90 14.79
N LEU A 299 -11.48 -19.80 15.73
CA LEU A 299 -12.35 -20.96 15.99
C LEU A 299 -13.74 -20.58 16.50
N THR A 300 -13.91 -19.36 17.02
CA THR A 300 -15.21 -18.84 17.50
C THR A 300 -16.06 -18.20 16.40
N LEU A 301 -15.48 -17.90 15.22
CA LEU A 301 -16.18 -17.16 14.16
C LEU A 301 -17.27 -18.00 13.48
N PRO A 302 -17.05 -19.30 13.15
CA PRO A 302 -18.08 -20.12 12.53
C PRO A 302 -19.36 -20.25 13.34
N MET A 303 -19.29 -20.11 14.67
CA MET A 303 -20.48 -20.15 15.54
C MET A 303 -21.50 -19.04 15.23
N ALA A 304 -21.05 -17.90 14.70
CA ALA A 304 -21.93 -16.76 14.38
C ALA A 304 -22.65 -16.95 13.04
N ALA A 305 -21.99 -17.55 12.05
CA ALA A 305 -22.56 -17.76 10.71
C ALA A 305 -21.99 -19.02 10.05
N PRO A 306 -22.39 -20.24 10.50
CA PRO A 306 -21.74 -21.49 10.09
C PRO A 306 -21.73 -21.71 8.59
N LEU A 307 -22.81 -21.31 7.90
CA LEU A 307 -22.98 -21.48 6.45
C LEU A 307 -21.99 -20.66 5.59
N ARG A 308 -21.29 -19.68 6.18
CA ARG A 308 -20.24 -18.94 5.46
C ARG A 308 -18.94 -19.72 5.38
N TYR A 309 -18.75 -20.74 6.22
CA TYR A 309 -17.50 -21.47 6.37
C TYR A 309 -17.58 -22.87 5.75
N ARG A 310 -16.60 -23.17 4.91
CA ARG A 310 -16.46 -24.45 4.20
C ARG A 310 -15.37 -25.33 4.79
N GLY A 311 -14.40 -24.75 5.49
CA GLY A 311 -13.32 -25.53 6.10
C GLY A 311 -12.37 -24.74 6.97
N LEU A 312 -11.47 -25.49 7.61
CA LEU A 312 -10.40 -25.01 8.47
C LEU A 312 -9.06 -25.56 7.93
N GLN A 313 -8.06 -24.68 7.83
CA GLN A 313 -6.69 -25.01 7.47
C GLN A 313 -5.73 -24.49 8.54
N ARG A 314 -4.83 -25.36 8.99
CA ARG A 314 -3.78 -25.01 9.94
C ARG A 314 -2.47 -24.77 9.22
N ILE A 315 -1.68 -23.81 9.70
CA ILE A 315 -0.35 -23.52 9.17
C ILE A 315 0.66 -23.38 10.33
N SER A 316 1.86 -23.88 10.12
CA SER A 316 2.99 -23.57 11.00
C SER A 316 3.53 -22.20 10.60
N VAL A 317 3.40 -21.21 11.48
CA VAL A 317 4.06 -19.90 11.30
C VAL A 317 5.23 -19.88 12.28
N GLU A 318 6.46 -19.90 11.77
CA GLU A 318 7.65 -19.81 12.62
C GLU A 318 7.87 -18.36 13.09
N GLY A 319 7.89 -18.19 14.42
CA GLY A 319 8.26 -16.98 15.13
C GLY A 319 8.92 -17.39 16.45
N SER A 320 10.15 -16.92 16.65
CA SER A 320 11.10 -17.35 17.68
C SER A 320 10.66 -17.00 19.11
N PHE A 321 10.08 -17.93 19.87
CA PHE A 321 10.04 -17.82 21.34
C PHE A 321 10.07 -19.21 22.00
N THR A 322 10.93 -19.33 23.01
CA THR A 322 11.01 -20.40 24.00
C THR A 322 10.39 -19.89 25.30
N GLU A 323 9.19 -20.34 25.65
CA GLU A 323 8.69 -20.24 27.03
C GLU A 323 8.03 -21.56 27.42
N ASP A 324 8.40 -22.04 28.62
CA ASP A 324 7.99 -23.29 29.23
C ASP A 324 6.45 -23.40 29.32
N GLU A 325 5.90 -24.55 28.92
CA GLU A 325 4.48 -24.92 29.10
C GLU A 325 4.02 -24.89 30.58
N GLN A 326 4.90 -24.60 31.53
CA GLN A 326 4.67 -24.69 32.98
C GLN A 326 3.94 -23.49 33.61
N THR A 327 3.74 -22.37 32.89
CA THR A 327 3.02 -21.16 33.41
C THR A 327 1.67 -20.90 32.75
N LEU A 328 0.98 -21.95 32.26
CA LEU A 328 -0.36 -21.84 31.71
C LEU A 328 -1.42 -21.92 32.82
N ASN A 329 -2.27 -20.89 32.98
CA ASN A 329 -3.42 -20.94 33.89
C ASN A 329 -4.41 -22.06 33.50
N GLY A 330 -5.19 -22.56 34.47
CA GLY A 330 -6.09 -23.71 34.29
C GLY A 330 -7.07 -23.61 33.12
N GLY A 331 -7.61 -22.42 32.83
CA GLY A 331 -8.50 -22.20 31.68
C GLY A 331 -7.82 -22.39 30.32
N LEU A 332 -6.54 -22.02 30.21
CA LEU A 332 -5.77 -22.15 28.98
C LEU A 332 -5.35 -23.62 28.72
N LEU A 333 -5.12 -24.38 29.79
CA LEU A 333 -4.88 -25.83 29.73
C LEU A 333 -6.11 -26.60 29.22
N VAL A 334 -7.28 -26.34 29.80
CA VAL A 334 -8.55 -26.97 29.37
C VAL A 334 -8.82 -26.66 27.89
N TRP A 335 -8.61 -25.41 27.50
CA TRP A 335 -8.77 -25.03 26.10
C TRP A 335 -7.76 -25.73 25.19
N ASN A 336 -6.48 -25.79 25.55
CA ASN A 336 -5.47 -26.47 24.74
C ASN A 336 -5.83 -27.94 24.49
N GLN A 337 -6.49 -28.59 25.45
CA GLN A 337 -7.02 -29.95 25.28
C GLN A 337 -8.22 -30.00 24.30
N ALA A 338 -9.20 -29.10 24.45
CA ALA A 338 -10.34 -28.99 23.53
C ALA A 338 -9.89 -28.69 22.10
N ARG A 339 -8.95 -27.75 21.94
CA ARG A 339 -8.34 -27.39 20.66
C ARG A 339 -7.70 -28.59 19.97
N ARG A 340 -6.87 -29.37 20.68
CA ARG A 340 -6.21 -30.57 20.12
C ARG A 340 -7.22 -31.59 19.58
N ARG A 341 -8.42 -31.68 20.15
CA ARG A 341 -9.50 -32.56 19.66
C ARG A 341 -10.12 -32.00 18.37
N ILE A 342 -10.48 -30.72 18.35
CA ILE A 342 -10.99 -30.04 17.15
C ILE A 342 -9.97 -30.10 16.00
N ASP A 343 -8.69 -29.95 16.32
CA ASP A 343 -7.57 -29.93 15.38
C ASP A 343 -7.42 -31.24 14.57
N ASN A 344 -7.80 -32.39 15.12
CA ASN A 344 -7.59 -33.70 14.48
C ASN A 344 -8.72 -34.11 13.51
N ASP A 345 -9.95 -33.65 13.74
CA ASP A 345 -11.15 -34.19 13.05
C ASP A 345 -11.65 -33.31 11.88
N HIS A 346 -11.14 -32.08 11.69
CA HIS A 346 -11.80 -31.05 10.88
C HIS A 346 -10.98 -30.40 9.74
N CYS A 347 -9.83 -30.96 9.38
CA CYS A 347 -9.03 -30.45 8.26
C CYS A 347 -9.67 -30.84 6.91
N LEU A 348 -10.45 -29.94 6.32
CA LEU A 348 -11.28 -30.23 5.13
C LEU A 348 -10.58 -30.03 3.77
N ILE A 349 -9.28 -29.73 3.72
CA ILE A 349 -8.54 -29.63 2.45
C ILE A 349 -7.27 -30.50 2.50
N HIS A 350 -7.33 -31.63 1.79
CA HIS A 350 -6.16 -32.46 1.48
C HIS A 350 -5.16 -31.64 0.66
N SER A 351 -4.06 -31.31 1.32
CA SER A 351 -3.00 -30.38 0.95
C SER A 351 -2.06 -30.89 -0.15
N SER A 352 -2.51 -30.98 -1.40
CA SER A 352 -1.54 -31.05 -2.51
C SER A 352 -1.02 -29.65 -2.89
N LYS A 353 -1.85 -28.61 -2.80
CA LYS A 353 -1.49 -27.22 -3.13
C LYS A 353 -0.66 -26.50 -2.05
N LEU A 354 -0.83 -26.86 -0.77
CA LEU A 354 -0.21 -26.15 0.37
C LEU A 354 1.04 -26.85 0.93
N LYS A 355 1.35 -28.08 0.50
CA LYS A 355 2.47 -28.90 1.01
C LYS A 355 3.89 -28.37 0.67
N LYS A 356 4.01 -27.18 0.08
CA LYS A 356 5.29 -26.61 -0.37
C LYS A 356 5.60 -25.20 0.16
N ILE A 357 4.89 -24.74 1.18
CA ILE A 357 5.17 -23.43 1.77
C ILE A 357 5.99 -23.67 3.04
N GLN A 358 7.31 -23.75 2.88
CA GLN A 358 8.23 -23.69 4.01
C GLN A 358 8.66 -22.23 4.20
N PRO A 359 8.34 -21.60 5.35
CA PRO A 359 8.81 -20.25 5.64
C PRO A 359 10.34 -20.23 5.77
N SER A 360 10.96 -19.18 5.24
CA SER A 360 12.40 -18.96 5.33
C SER A 360 12.82 -18.56 6.76
N HIS A 361 13.82 -19.25 7.33
CA HIS A 361 14.31 -19.15 8.71
C HIS A 361 15.04 -17.83 9.10
N SER A 362 14.89 -16.73 8.35
CA SER A 362 15.58 -15.47 8.67
C SER A 362 14.74 -14.58 9.60
N ILE A 363 15.36 -14.04 10.66
CA ILE A 363 14.78 -12.96 11.48
C ILE A 363 14.51 -11.76 10.56
N ASP A 364 13.25 -11.55 10.23
CA ASP A 364 12.81 -10.52 9.30
C ASP A 364 12.49 -9.22 10.06
N PRO A 365 13.13 -8.08 9.74
CA PRO A 365 12.84 -6.80 10.38
C PRO A 365 11.37 -6.37 10.26
N GLY A 366 10.62 -6.89 9.29
CA GLY A 366 9.18 -6.68 9.15
C GLY A 366 8.33 -7.25 10.29
N CYS A 367 8.86 -8.18 11.09
CA CYS A 367 8.14 -8.73 12.24
C CYS A 367 7.90 -7.67 13.34
N ASP A 368 8.84 -6.75 13.55
CA ASP A 368 8.76 -5.73 14.60
C ASP A 368 8.28 -4.35 14.10
N ALA A 369 8.11 -4.18 12.79
CA ALA A 369 7.60 -2.96 12.15
C ALA A 369 6.34 -2.36 12.84
N PRO A 370 5.33 -3.15 13.29
CA PRO A 370 4.16 -2.60 13.97
C PRO A 370 4.46 -1.92 15.32
N PHE A 371 5.64 -2.12 15.91
CA PHE A 371 5.94 -1.81 17.30
C PHE A 371 7.21 -0.96 17.49
N PRO A 372 7.22 0.31 17.02
CA PRO A 372 8.39 1.20 17.09
C PRO A 372 8.76 1.64 18.52
N GLY A 373 7.94 1.31 19.53
CA GLY A 373 8.23 1.57 20.94
C GLY A 373 7.34 0.73 21.86
N GLN A 374 7.69 0.67 23.14
CA GLN A 374 7.02 -0.20 24.13
C GLN A 374 5.52 0.07 24.28
N SER A 375 5.09 1.33 24.11
CA SER A 375 3.67 1.72 24.16
C SER A 375 2.82 1.15 23.02
N TYR A 376 3.43 0.80 21.89
CA TYR A 376 2.74 0.12 20.79
C TYR A 376 2.51 -1.36 21.08
N ARG A 377 3.27 -1.94 22.03
CA ARG A 377 3.15 -3.35 22.41
C ARG A 377 2.08 -3.59 23.47
N THR A 378 1.28 -2.61 23.90
CA THR A 378 0.20 -2.87 24.86
C THR A 378 -0.78 -3.95 24.37
N GLY A 379 -1.00 -4.04 23.05
CA GLY A 379 -1.74 -5.14 22.41
C GLY A 379 -0.95 -6.44 22.20
N SER A 380 0.39 -6.39 22.19
CA SER A 380 1.28 -7.55 21.99
C SER A 380 1.77 -8.17 23.32
N LEU A 381 1.81 -7.39 24.41
CA LEU A 381 1.98 -7.84 25.81
C LEU A 381 0.73 -8.58 26.35
N VAL A 382 -0.27 -8.80 25.48
CA VAL A 382 -1.60 -9.36 25.76
C VAL A 382 -1.58 -10.85 26.05
N LEU A 383 -0.46 -11.57 25.89
CA LEU A 383 -0.36 -12.94 26.41
C LEU A 383 -0.75 -12.99 27.90
N SER A 384 -0.32 -12.01 28.70
CA SER A 384 -0.71 -11.90 30.12
C SER A 384 -2.16 -11.45 30.34
N VAL A 385 -2.68 -10.54 29.50
CA VAL A 385 -4.02 -9.91 29.66
C VAL A 385 -5.14 -10.79 29.11
N MET A 386 -4.97 -11.45 27.97
CA MET A 386 -5.91 -12.47 27.49
C MET A 386 -5.82 -13.75 28.34
N ALA A 387 -4.65 -14.09 28.89
CA ALA A 387 -4.55 -15.15 29.92
C ALA A 387 -5.30 -14.81 31.21
N GLN A 388 -5.31 -13.55 31.64
CA GLN A 388 -6.20 -13.06 32.71
C GLN A 388 -7.68 -13.07 32.28
N GLY A 389 -7.95 -12.84 30.99
CA GLY A 389 -9.27 -12.99 30.38
C GLY A 389 -9.78 -14.43 30.40
N PHE A 390 -8.94 -15.44 30.14
CA PHE A 390 -9.36 -16.86 30.13
C PHE A 390 -9.89 -17.37 31.47
N ASP A 391 -9.71 -16.62 32.56
CA ASP A 391 -10.23 -16.94 33.88
C ASP A 391 -11.54 -16.19 34.23
N ASN A 392 -12.09 -15.39 33.31
CA ASN A 392 -13.41 -14.80 33.48
C ASN A 392 -14.53 -15.74 32.99
N ALA A 393 -15.73 -15.61 33.55
CA ALA A 393 -16.85 -16.52 33.26
C ALA A 393 -17.27 -16.50 31.78
N GLU A 394 -17.30 -15.31 31.18
CA GLU A 394 -17.70 -15.10 29.78
C GLU A 394 -16.82 -15.86 28.78
N ASN A 395 -15.50 -15.86 28.97
CA ASN A 395 -14.61 -16.60 28.07
C ASN A 395 -14.75 -18.12 28.25
N ARG A 396 -14.98 -18.60 29.48
CA ARG A 396 -15.26 -20.02 29.72
C ARG A 396 -16.52 -20.49 28.99
N ASP A 397 -17.55 -19.66 28.95
CA ASP A 397 -18.79 -19.98 28.25
C ASP A 397 -18.57 -20.00 26.73
N ILE A 398 -17.90 -18.98 26.16
CA ILE A 398 -17.52 -18.96 24.73
C ILE A 398 -16.71 -20.22 24.36
N PHE A 399 -15.80 -20.66 25.22
CA PHE A 399 -15.01 -21.88 24.97
C PHE A 399 -15.83 -23.15 24.98
N ARG A 400 -16.73 -23.32 25.96
CA ARG A 400 -17.64 -24.46 26.01
C ARG A 400 -18.56 -24.52 24.80
N GLU A 401 -19.08 -23.36 24.39
CA GLU A 401 -19.90 -23.25 23.18
C GLU A 401 -19.10 -23.59 21.92
N THR A 402 -17.84 -23.13 21.84
CA THR A 402 -16.95 -23.44 20.72
C THR A 402 -16.68 -24.95 20.64
N GLU A 403 -16.32 -25.58 21.76
CA GLU A 403 -16.10 -27.03 21.82
C GLU A 403 -17.36 -27.81 21.41
N SER A 404 -18.53 -27.40 21.92
CA SER A 404 -19.81 -28.01 21.58
C SER A 404 -20.15 -27.86 20.10
N PHE A 405 -19.93 -26.68 19.53
CA PHE A 405 -20.16 -26.39 18.11
C PHE A 405 -19.33 -27.34 17.22
N TRP A 406 -18.01 -27.41 17.44
CA TRP A 406 -17.13 -28.24 16.62
C TRP A 406 -17.42 -29.73 16.83
N THR A 407 -17.67 -30.18 18.07
CA THR A 407 -18.04 -31.57 18.36
C THR A 407 -19.32 -32.02 17.66
N PHE A 408 -20.31 -31.13 17.52
CA PHE A 408 -21.55 -31.43 16.79
C PHE A 408 -21.30 -31.51 15.27
N HIS A 409 -20.49 -30.61 14.73
CA HIS A 409 -20.21 -30.52 13.30
C HIS A 409 -19.08 -31.46 12.84
N SER A 410 -18.46 -32.23 13.73
CA SER A 410 -17.43 -33.25 13.39
C SER A 410 -18.02 -34.60 13.00
N LYS A 411 -19.26 -34.84 13.43
CA LYS A 411 -19.97 -36.13 13.27
C LYS A 411 -20.83 -36.19 12.00
N ARG A 412 -20.80 -35.16 11.17
CA ARG A 412 -21.49 -35.06 9.87
C ARG A 412 -20.47 -34.80 8.79
#